data_AF-A0A061IZE0-F1
#
_entry.id   AF-A0A061IZE0-F1
#
_cell.length_a   1.000
_cell.length_b   1.000
_cell.length_c   1.000
_cell.angle_alpha   90.00
_cell.angle_beta   90.00
_cell.angle_gamma   90.00
#
_symmetry.space_group_name_H-M   'P 1'
#
loop_
_entity.id
_entity.type
_entity.pdbx_description
1 polymer ?
#
loop_
_entity_poly.entity_id
_entity_poly.type
_entity_poly.pdbx_seq_one_letter_code
_entity_poly.pdbx_strand_id
1 'polypeptide(L)'
;MSDQQQLQLQRPAAATVATAIPAAASRAEAAAEDNFAAMRHAAMSMFKQRTKDLTMVSALTAETEEVEKLNCKVQSTISRLQEQKAVLEAKIETEERRVKEREEQLREVHVMLAQMKEDQGIFAGVRRSSEKVAVTLYQFVTQYTDKSGDVVRLLERCHEQTQGRAPNEWRAATNDLRRRQSVLDERIKHIEKQQVIPVGFEDMLLEWSRGVWRQQPECATALYVCEQLLRHDASGAVRGLLTPPPVYGVTNVEDEEEACEVYANACMDELDTCVSLGKTIEGEGEKVGLCCAVVPHEQVDMMRSRWSAVCQARVSLREAAAASRDLSASLEEQLALVQLLSERVGVLDAQIVDAHTSLQQESIAVQRETSMHESLLSAWQKSLQTALVHLQCEAAYRSCVETKDGEMARQEVELAAKTVEMEAQWTTLHTQAMQLYTALLVEKQQKAEALCRLKMATDTQTEQEARLDALRELYVKAEADLRQDCDEVDRCTLSMANNTSQGKPLELSALDIGKDDGEDAEEADTRACAVNDLLEQLLQCQPQKRRRGEEHDGGLLEDAASTALVTSTGLEADLLRRATSSLAGLRQEVDHELAAHLRWKQEAEDELLMLAAE
;
A
#
# COMPACT_ATOMS: atom_id res chain seq x y z
N MET A 1 -10.45 38.04 -28.85
CA MET A 1 -9.84 37.17 -29.86
C MET A 1 -10.99 36.44 -30.55
N SER A 2 -11.87 37.15 -31.24
CA SER A 2 -11.68 37.71 -32.59
C SER A 2 -11.87 36.63 -33.66
N ASP A 3 -13.06 36.72 -34.26
CA ASP A 3 -13.34 36.64 -35.69
C ASP A 3 -13.14 35.36 -36.51
N GLN A 4 -13.98 35.34 -37.54
CA GLN A 4 -13.94 34.62 -38.80
C GLN A 4 -14.59 33.23 -38.82
N GLN A 5 -15.85 33.16 -39.26
CA GLN A 5 -16.25 33.10 -40.67
C GLN A 5 -15.74 31.84 -41.36
N GLN A 6 -16.65 30.90 -41.61
CA GLN A 6 -16.75 30.28 -42.92
C GLN A 6 -18.19 29.86 -43.22
N LEU A 7 -18.78 30.62 -44.13
CA LEU A 7 -19.94 30.26 -44.93
C LEU A 7 -19.63 29.00 -45.75
N GLN A 8 -20.57 28.07 -45.82
CA GLN A 8 -20.83 27.37 -47.07
C GLN A 8 -22.33 27.16 -47.28
N LEU A 9 -22.81 27.83 -48.34
CA LEU A 9 -24.15 27.75 -48.90
C LEU A 9 -24.44 26.35 -49.44
N GLN A 10 -25.65 25.84 -49.17
CA GLN A 10 -26.41 25.07 -50.16
C GLN A 10 -27.88 25.52 -50.17
N ARG A 11 -28.25 26.17 -51.28
CA ARG A 11 -29.61 26.44 -51.76
C ARG A 11 -30.19 25.14 -52.35
N PRO A 12 -31.52 24.99 -52.38
CA PRO A 12 -32.24 25.17 -53.64
C PRO A 12 -33.44 26.12 -53.46
N ALA A 13 -33.55 27.16 -54.28
CA ALA A 13 -34.32 27.18 -55.54
C ALA A 13 -35.83 27.24 -55.29
N ALA A 14 -36.34 28.47 -55.28
CA ALA A 14 -37.75 28.77 -55.45
C ALA A 14 -38.14 28.53 -56.92
N ALA A 15 -39.24 27.83 -57.13
CA ALA A 15 -40.03 27.89 -58.36
C ALA A 15 -41.47 28.20 -57.97
N THR A 16 -42.02 29.25 -58.56
CA THR A 16 -43.41 29.70 -58.44
C THR A 16 -44.01 29.66 -59.84
N VAL A 17 -45.36 29.64 -59.92
CA VAL A 17 -46.23 29.73 -61.11
C VAL A 17 -46.61 28.33 -61.66
N ALA A 18 -47.86 27.91 -61.89
CA ALA A 18 -49.15 28.58 -62.06
C ALA A 18 -50.33 27.59 -61.86
N THR A 19 -51.46 28.12 -61.37
CA THR A 19 -52.88 27.84 -61.72
C THR A 19 -53.31 26.54 -62.40
N ALA A 20 -54.20 25.79 -61.71
CA ALA A 20 -55.41 25.17 -62.27
C ALA A 20 -56.46 25.01 -61.15
N ILE A 21 -57.71 25.46 -61.41
CA ILE A 21 -58.87 25.41 -60.51
C ILE A 21 -59.75 24.17 -60.87
N PRO A 22 -60.90 23.89 -60.22
CA PRO A 22 -61.09 22.82 -59.24
C PRO A 22 -62.04 21.71 -59.74
N ALA A 23 -61.80 20.46 -59.34
CA ALA A 23 -62.83 19.42 -59.39
C ALA A 23 -62.51 18.31 -58.40
N ALA A 24 -63.09 18.37 -57.19
CA ALA A 24 -63.40 17.21 -56.32
C ALA A 24 -63.81 17.68 -54.91
N ALA A 25 -64.98 18.31 -54.78
CA ALA A 25 -65.49 18.77 -53.49
C ALA A 25 -65.96 17.64 -52.53
N SER A 26 -65.83 16.35 -52.88
CA SER A 26 -66.08 15.23 -51.94
C SER A 26 -64.87 14.33 -51.65
N ARG A 27 -63.70 14.59 -52.25
CA ARG A 27 -62.41 14.01 -51.83
C ARG A 27 -61.55 14.99 -51.02
N ALA A 28 -61.91 16.27 -51.01
CA ALA A 28 -61.20 17.30 -50.29
C ALA A 28 -61.45 17.27 -48.78
N GLU A 29 -62.62 16.81 -48.30
CA GLU A 29 -62.90 16.66 -46.86
C GLU A 29 -62.17 15.45 -46.26
N ALA A 30 -62.20 14.28 -46.91
CA ALA A 30 -61.41 13.11 -46.49
C ALA A 30 -59.89 13.39 -46.54
N ALA A 31 -59.41 14.07 -47.57
CA ALA A 31 -58.01 14.49 -47.65
C ALA A 31 -57.66 15.60 -46.64
N ALA A 32 -58.59 16.47 -46.26
CA ALA A 32 -58.36 17.47 -45.21
C ALA A 32 -58.27 16.80 -43.83
N GLU A 33 -59.14 15.83 -43.54
CA GLU A 33 -59.15 15.10 -42.27
C GLU A 33 -57.92 14.19 -42.11
N ASP A 34 -57.50 13.52 -43.18
CA ASP A 34 -56.22 12.79 -43.24
C ASP A 34 -55.01 13.73 -43.10
N ASN A 35 -55.04 14.92 -43.71
CA ASN A 35 -53.98 15.91 -43.54
C ASN A 35 -53.94 16.48 -42.11
N PHE A 36 -55.09 16.68 -41.46
CA PHE A 36 -55.15 17.08 -40.05
C PHE A 36 -54.67 15.97 -39.13
N ALA A 37 -54.99 14.70 -39.41
CA ALA A 37 -54.46 13.55 -38.68
C ALA A 37 -52.95 13.43 -38.86
N ALA A 38 -52.44 13.58 -40.09
CA ALA A 38 -51.01 13.59 -40.38
C ALA A 38 -50.27 14.75 -39.70
N MET A 39 -50.84 15.96 -39.71
CA MET A 39 -50.29 17.10 -38.98
C MET A 39 -50.31 16.89 -37.47
N ARG A 40 -51.38 16.30 -36.92
CA ARG A 40 -51.47 15.96 -35.49
C ARG A 40 -50.41 14.91 -35.10
N HIS A 41 -50.23 13.88 -35.93
CA HIS A 41 -49.18 12.87 -35.74
C HIS A 41 -47.77 13.48 -35.88
N ALA A 42 -47.54 14.36 -36.84
CA ALA A 42 -46.26 15.06 -37.00
C ALA A 42 -45.96 15.98 -35.81
N ALA A 43 -46.96 16.76 -35.35
CA ALA A 43 -46.83 17.61 -34.17
C ALA A 43 -46.57 16.79 -32.89
N MET A 44 -47.28 15.67 -32.69
CA MET A 44 -47.02 14.74 -31.59
C MET A 44 -45.63 14.10 -31.70
N SER A 45 -45.20 13.71 -32.90
CA SER A 45 -43.86 13.14 -33.12
C SER A 45 -42.76 14.16 -32.82
N MET A 46 -42.92 15.39 -33.29
CA MET A 46 -42.02 16.50 -32.96
C MET A 46 -42.03 16.83 -31.46
N PHE A 47 -43.20 16.78 -30.81
CA PHE A 47 -43.31 17.00 -29.36
C PHE A 47 -42.61 15.88 -28.57
N LYS A 48 -42.81 14.62 -28.96
CA LYS A 48 -42.13 13.45 -28.37
C LYS A 48 -40.61 13.56 -28.57
N GLN A 49 -40.17 13.95 -29.76
CA GLN A 49 -38.76 14.16 -30.07
C GLN A 49 -38.18 15.30 -29.24
N ARG A 50 -38.84 16.47 -29.16
CA ARG A 50 -38.41 17.58 -28.31
C ARG A 50 -38.34 17.22 -26.84
N THR A 51 -39.29 16.41 -26.36
CA THR A 51 -39.31 15.95 -24.96
C THR A 51 -38.15 15.00 -24.69
N LYS A 52 -37.84 14.11 -25.64
CA LYS A 52 -36.67 13.22 -25.57
C LYS A 52 -35.37 14.03 -25.56
N ASP A 53 -35.25 15.00 -26.46
CA ASP A 53 -34.07 15.86 -26.57
C ASP A 53 -33.88 16.72 -25.31
N LEU A 54 -34.96 17.27 -24.74
CA LEU A 54 -34.90 18.03 -23.48
C LEU A 54 -34.49 17.15 -22.29
N THR A 55 -34.98 15.91 -22.23
CA THR A 55 -34.61 14.94 -21.18
C THR A 55 -33.14 14.56 -21.30
N MET A 56 -32.65 14.34 -22.52
CA MET A 56 -31.24 14.10 -22.78
C MET A 56 -30.37 15.31 -22.41
N VAL A 57 -30.78 16.52 -22.76
CA VAL A 57 -30.07 17.75 -22.34
C VAL A 57 -30.03 17.86 -20.81
N SER A 58 -31.13 17.54 -20.13
CA SER A 58 -31.19 17.56 -18.67
C SER A 58 -30.24 16.53 -18.05
N ALA A 59 -30.16 15.32 -18.62
CA ALA A 59 -29.22 14.28 -18.20
C ALA A 59 -27.76 14.70 -18.43
N LEU A 60 -27.43 15.25 -19.60
CA LEU A 60 -26.10 15.77 -19.91
C LEU A 60 -25.71 16.95 -19.00
N THR A 61 -26.68 17.79 -18.63
CA THR A 61 -26.45 18.89 -17.69
C THR A 61 -26.12 18.35 -16.30
N ALA A 62 -26.86 17.33 -15.83
CA ALA A 62 -26.60 16.67 -14.55
C ALA A 62 -25.22 15.97 -14.53
N GLU A 63 -24.84 15.27 -15.61
CA GLU A 63 -23.50 14.68 -15.74
C GLU A 63 -22.40 15.76 -15.74
N THR A 64 -22.63 16.90 -16.41
CA THR A 64 -21.67 18.01 -16.43
C THR A 64 -21.48 18.60 -15.02
N GLU A 65 -22.56 18.78 -14.25
CA GLU A 65 -22.47 19.19 -12.85
C GLU A 65 -21.73 18.18 -11.96
N GLU A 66 -21.88 16.88 -12.22
CA GLU A 66 -21.15 15.82 -11.50
C GLU A 66 -19.64 15.88 -11.83
N VAL A 67 -19.29 16.07 -13.10
CA VAL A 67 -17.90 16.26 -13.54
C VAL A 67 -17.29 17.52 -12.91
N GLU A 68 -18.03 18.63 -12.84
CA GLU A 68 -17.57 19.85 -12.17
C GLU A 68 -17.33 19.63 -10.68
N LYS A 69 -18.24 18.92 -9.99
CA LYS A 69 -18.06 18.55 -8.57
C LYS A 69 -16.82 17.67 -8.37
N LEU A 70 -16.60 16.68 -9.23
CA LEU A 70 -15.41 15.84 -9.20
C LEU A 70 -14.14 16.65 -9.46
N ASN A 71 -14.16 17.59 -10.42
CA ASN A 71 -13.04 18.48 -10.71
C ASN A 71 -12.70 19.38 -9.51
N CYS A 72 -13.71 20.00 -8.89
CA CYS A 72 -13.54 20.78 -7.65
C CYS A 72 -12.92 19.93 -6.52
N LYS A 73 -13.36 18.68 -6.36
CA LYS A 73 -12.80 17.74 -5.37
C LYS A 73 -11.34 17.41 -5.68
N VAL A 74 -11.01 17.15 -6.95
CA VAL A 74 -9.63 16.90 -7.40
C VAL A 74 -8.74 18.10 -7.13
N GLN A 75 -9.17 19.31 -7.50
CA GLN A 75 -8.42 20.55 -7.25
C GLN A 75 -8.19 20.80 -5.75
N SER A 76 -9.19 20.53 -4.90
CA SER A 76 -9.02 20.57 -3.45
C SER A 76 -7.97 19.57 -2.96
N THR A 77 -8.01 18.33 -3.45
CA THR A 77 -7.00 17.33 -3.08
C THR A 77 -5.60 17.69 -3.55
N ILE A 78 -5.46 18.26 -4.76
CA ILE A 78 -4.17 18.73 -5.28
C ILE A 78 -3.62 19.85 -4.38
N SER A 79 -4.46 20.84 -4.03
CA SER A 79 -4.07 21.95 -3.16
C SER A 79 -3.61 21.45 -1.79
N ARG A 80 -4.35 20.48 -1.19
CA ARG A 80 -3.96 19.85 0.08
C ARG A 80 -2.64 19.10 -0.02
N LEU A 81 -2.41 18.38 -1.12
CA LEU A 81 -1.14 17.67 -1.36
C LEU A 81 0.03 18.63 -1.55
N GLN A 82 -0.19 19.76 -2.23
CA GLN A 82 0.83 20.81 -2.38
C GLN A 82 1.19 21.45 -1.02
N GLU A 83 0.20 21.70 -0.18
CA GLU A 83 0.43 22.20 1.19
C GLU A 83 1.20 21.18 2.04
N GLN A 84 0.80 19.90 2.01
CA GLN A 84 1.54 18.82 2.70
C GLN A 84 2.97 18.69 2.19
N LYS A 85 3.19 18.83 0.88
CA LYS A 85 4.52 18.84 0.28
C LYS A 85 5.36 20.00 0.83
N ALA A 86 4.83 21.22 0.85
CA ALA A 86 5.54 22.38 1.36
C ALA A 86 5.91 22.22 2.86
N VAL A 87 5.01 21.65 3.66
CA VAL A 87 5.28 21.35 5.08
C VAL A 87 6.39 20.30 5.23
N LEU A 88 6.42 19.27 4.39
CA LEU A 88 7.46 18.24 4.41
C LEU A 88 8.81 18.81 3.94
N GLU A 89 8.84 19.63 2.90
CA GLU A 89 10.06 20.31 2.43
C GLU A 89 10.65 21.21 3.52
N ALA A 90 9.81 22.00 4.21
CA ALA A 90 10.26 22.81 5.34
C ALA A 90 10.82 21.96 6.49
N LYS A 91 10.21 20.80 6.80
CA LYS A 91 10.73 19.87 7.81
C LYS A 91 12.08 19.27 7.40
N ILE A 92 12.22 18.86 6.14
CA ILE A 92 13.49 18.35 5.61
C ILE A 92 14.58 19.41 5.77
N GLU A 93 14.31 20.65 5.37
CA GLU A 93 15.29 21.74 5.49
C GLU A 93 15.69 22.02 6.95
N THR A 94 14.73 21.95 7.89
CA THR A 94 15.04 22.10 9.33
C THR A 94 15.91 20.95 9.85
N GLU A 95 15.65 19.72 9.41
CA GLU A 95 16.45 18.56 9.82
C GLU A 95 17.84 18.57 9.18
N GLU A 96 17.96 18.98 7.93
CA GLU A 96 19.26 19.17 7.27
C GLU A 96 20.10 20.23 7.98
N ARG A 97 19.50 21.35 8.40
CA ARG A 97 20.18 22.35 9.23
C ARG A 97 20.63 21.76 10.57
N ARG A 98 19.75 21.01 11.24
CA ARG A 98 20.05 20.34 12.52
C ARG A 98 21.17 19.30 12.39
N VAL A 99 21.25 18.59 11.26
CA VAL A 99 22.34 17.64 10.98
C VAL A 99 23.66 18.37 10.76
N LYS A 100 23.66 19.43 9.95
CA LYS A 100 24.87 20.25 9.71
C LYS A 100 25.43 20.83 11.01
N GLU A 101 24.57 21.32 11.91
CA GLU A 101 25.00 21.79 13.24
C GLU A 101 25.66 20.68 14.07
N ARG A 102 25.11 19.46 14.03
CA ARG A 102 25.72 18.32 14.72
C ARG A 102 27.04 17.89 14.09
N GLU A 103 27.14 17.91 12.77
CA GLU A 103 28.39 17.60 12.07
C GLU A 103 29.47 18.63 12.39
N GLU A 104 29.11 19.91 12.54
CA GLU A 104 30.02 20.96 13.01
C GLU A 104 30.51 20.68 14.42
N GLN A 105 29.59 20.44 15.36
CA GLN A 105 29.93 20.10 16.75
C GLN A 105 30.81 18.85 16.83
N LEU A 106 30.52 17.83 16.02
CA LEU A 106 31.32 16.61 15.98
C LEU A 106 32.74 16.90 15.46
N ARG A 107 32.87 17.76 14.45
CA ARG A 107 34.17 18.18 13.91
C ARG A 107 34.98 18.94 14.96
N GLU A 108 34.36 19.86 15.69
CA GLU A 108 34.99 20.59 16.80
C GLU A 108 35.49 19.63 17.89
N VAL A 109 34.67 18.66 18.29
CA VAL A 109 35.07 17.64 19.27
C VAL A 109 36.25 16.80 18.77
N HIS A 110 36.26 16.41 17.49
CA HIS A 110 37.39 15.69 16.90
C HIS A 110 38.68 16.51 16.91
N VAL A 111 38.60 17.81 16.63
CA VAL A 111 39.76 18.73 16.73
C VAL A 111 40.25 18.82 18.18
N MET A 112 39.34 18.97 19.16
CA MET A 112 39.70 19.00 20.57
C MET A 112 40.37 17.70 21.03
N LEU A 113 39.85 16.53 20.62
CA LEU A 113 40.45 15.24 20.94
C LEU A 113 41.83 15.05 20.32
N ALA A 114 42.03 15.52 19.07
CA ALA A 114 43.34 15.51 18.44
C ALA A 114 44.34 16.39 19.21
N GLN A 115 43.91 17.60 19.62
CA GLN A 115 44.73 18.49 20.44
C GLN A 115 45.09 17.87 21.80
N MET A 116 44.11 17.29 22.50
CA MET A 116 44.35 16.62 23.79
C MET A 116 45.36 15.47 23.67
N LYS A 117 45.32 14.73 22.54
CA LYS A 117 46.30 13.66 22.27
C LYS A 117 47.71 14.21 22.07
N GLU A 118 47.85 15.32 21.35
CA GLU A 118 49.13 16.01 21.18
C GLU A 118 49.66 16.52 22.53
N ASP A 119 48.81 17.18 23.32
CA ASP A 119 49.14 17.67 24.65
C ASP A 119 49.59 16.53 25.58
N GLN A 120 48.89 15.39 25.56
CA GLN A 120 49.28 14.21 26.33
C GLN A 120 50.68 13.70 25.94
N GLY A 121 51.03 13.76 24.65
CA GLY A 121 52.37 13.45 24.16
C GLY A 121 53.43 14.41 24.71
N ILE A 122 53.12 15.71 24.73
CA ILE A 122 54.00 16.75 25.30
C ILE A 122 54.19 16.52 26.80
N PHE A 123 53.12 16.32 27.57
CA PHE A 123 53.20 16.05 29.01
C PHE A 123 54.00 14.79 29.34
N ALA A 124 53.83 13.72 28.56
CA ALA A 124 54.65 12.52 28.72
C ALA A 124 56.15 12.80 28.44
N GLY A 125 56.45 13.65 27.46
CA GLY A 125 57.81 14.14 27.19
C GLY A 125 58.39 14.95 28.35
N VAL A 126 57.61 15.91 28.87
CA VAL A 126 58.01 16.73 30.04
C VAL A 126 58.28 15.84 31.25
N ARG A 127 57.40 14.87 31.54
CA ARG A 127 57.59 13.92 32.64
C ARG A 127 58.91 13.15 32.52
N ARG A 128 59.18 12.54 31.37
CA ARG A 128 60.46 11.82 31.12
C ARG A 128 61.68 12.75 31.28
N SER A 129 61.58 13.99 30.80
CA SER A 129 62.67 14.96 30.96
C SER A 129 62.89 15.34 32.44
N SER A 130 61.81 15.51 33.21
CA SER A 130 61.89 15.83 34.64
C SER A 130 62.47 14.69 35.47
N GLU A 131 62.10 13.44 35.17
CA GLU A 131 62.68 12.25 35.80
C GLU A 131 64.19 12.17 35.52
N LYS A 132 64.62 12.45 34.28
CA LYS A 132 66.05 12.50 33.93
C LYS A 132 66.80 13.60 34.69
N VAL A 133 66.22 14.79 34.83
CA VAL A 133 66.81 15.90 35.61
C VAL A 133 66.93 15.54 37.08
N ALA A 134 65.90 14.92 37.67
CA ALA A 134 65.91 14.48 39.06
C ALA A 134 67.03 13.46 39.33
N VAL A 135 67.19 12.46 38.46
CA VAL A 135 68.26 11.47 38.55
C VAL A 135 69.64 12.13 38.43
N THR A 136 69.81 13.06 37.51
CA THR A 136 71.09 13.77 37.30
C THR A 136 71.46 14.62 38.52
N LEU A 137 70.49 15.34 39.11
CA LEU A 137 70.68 16.11 40.34
C LEU A 137 71.04 15.20 41.52
N TYR A 138 70.37 14.05 41.65
CA TYR A 138 70.68 13.08 42.70
C TYR A 138 72.10 12.53 42.58
N GLN A 139 72.54 12.21 41.36
CA GLN A 139 73.91 11.77 41.10
C GLN A 139 74.93 12.86 41.42
N PHE A 140 74.65 14.11 41.03
CA PHE A 140 75.51 15.26 41.33
C PHE A 140 75.67 15.46 42.85
N VAL A 141 74.57 15.50 43.60
CA VAL A 141 74.63 15.66 45.06
C VAL A 141 75.44 14.53 45.68
N THR A 142 75.14 13.28 45.33
CA THR A 142 75.83 12.11 45.87
C THR A 142 77.35 12.17 45.58
N GLN A 143 77.77 12.53 44.36
CA GLN A 143 79.20 12.62 44.01
C GLN A 143 79.97 13.67 44.83
N TYR A 144 79.34 14.79 45.18
CA TYR A 144 80.01 15.89 45.88
C TYR A 144 79.88 15.83 47.41
N THR A 145 78.86 15.18 47.94
CA THR A 145 78.64 15.04 49.40
C THR A 145 79.14 13.72 49.97
N ASP A 146 79.47 12.75 49.13
CA ASP A 146 80.01 11.48 49.61
C ASP A 146 81.39 11.69 50.24
N LYS A 147 81.67 10.90 51.29
CA LYS A 147 82.95 10.94 52.04
C LYS A 147 84.14 10.59 51.14
N SER A 148 83.88 9.88 50.04
CA SER A 148 84.86 9.55 49.02
C SER A 148 84.99 10.60 47.91
N GLY A 149 84.24 11.71 47.98
CA GLY A 149 84.27 12.78 46.98
C GLY A 149 85.61 13.52 46.95
N ASP A 150 85.99 14.04 45.79
CA ASP A 150 87.29 14.67 45.57
C ASP A 150 87.54 15.89 46.47
N VAL A 151 86.48 16.62 46.84
CA VAL A 151 86.56 17.77 47.76
C VAL A 151 86.87 17.32 49.19
N VAL A 152 86.21 16.26 49.66
CA VAL A 152 86.45 15.70 51.01
C VAL A 152 87.85 15.10 51.09
N ARG A 153 88.28 14.34 50.07
CA ARG A 153 89.64 13.79 49.99
C ARG A 153 90.72 14.88 49.98
N LEU A 154 90.46 16.01 49.30
CA LEU A 154 91.40 17.14 49.30
C LEU A 154 91.51 17.78 50.69
N LEU A 155 90.38 17.95 51.38
CA LEU A 155 90.35 18.48 52.75
C LEU A 155 91.06 17.55 53.74
N GLU A 156 90.83 16.23 53.65
CA GLU A 156 91.53 15.23 54.47
C GLU A 156 93.03 15.25 54.22
N ARG A 157 93.48 15.26 52.96
CA ARG A 157 94.90 15.30 52.62
C ARG A 157 95.58 16.60 53.10
N CYS A 158 94.90 17.74 53.02
CA CYS A 158 95.39 18.99 53.58
C CYS A 158 95.45 18.97 55.11
N HIS A 159 94.47 18.35 55.77
CA HIS A 159 94.45 18.18 57.22
C HIS A 159 95.59 17.27 57.71
N GLU A 160 95.85 16.16 57.02
CA GLU A 160 96.95 15.24 57.32
C GLU A 160 98.32 15.91 57.17
N GLN A 161 98.54 16.63 56.06
CA GLN A 161 99.82 17.31 55.82
C GLN A 161 100.11 18.43 56.82
N THR A 162 99.08 19.11 57.28
CA THR A 162 99.21 20.20 58.27
C THR A 162 99.11 19.70 59.71
N GLN A 163 98.77 18.42 59.91
CA GLN A 163 98.36 17.84 61.19
C GLN A 163 97.34 18.70 61.95
N GLY A 164 96.48 19.41 61.20
CA GLY A 164 95.48 20.33 61.74
C GLY A 164 96.04 21.61 62.40
N ARG A 165 97.33 21.94 62.21
CA ARG A 165 97.94 23.09 62.89
C ARG A 165 97.81 24.40 62.14
N ALA A 166 97.55 25.46 62.90
CA ALA A 166 97.52 26.81 62.36
C ALA A 166 98.94 27.31 62.03
N PRO A 167 99.12 28.15 60.99
CA PRO A 167 100.44 28.70 60.63
C PRO A 167 101.15 29.50 61.75
N ASN A 168 100.40 29.98 62.74
CA ASN A 168 100.96 30.68 63.91
C ASN A 168 101.55 29.70 64.94
N GLU A 169 101.03 28.48 65.03
CA GLU A 169 101.49 27.44 65.95
C GLU A 169 102.86 26.90 65.51
N TRP A 170 103.09 26.77 64.20
CA TRP A 170 104.40 26.43 63.65
C TRP A 170 105.46 27.48 63.99
N ARG A 171 105.14 28.77 63.85
CA ARG A 171 106.07 29.86 64.22
C ARG A 171 106.34 29.91 65.73
N ALA A 172 105.35 29.61 66.56
CA ALA A 172 105.52 29.57 68.01
C ALA A 172 106.46 28.43 68.45
N ALA A 173 106.29 27.23 67.86
CA ALA A 173 107.13 26.07 68.14
C ALA A 173 108.62 26.35 67.86
N THR A 174 108.95 26.95 66.70
CA THR A 174 110.34 27.24 66.32
C THR A 174 111.01 28.28 67.23
N ASN A 175 110.27 29.25 67.75
CA ASN A 175 110.83 30.25 68.67
C ASN A 175 111.04 29.70 70.10
N ASP A 176 110.14 28.83 70.56
CA ASP A 176 110.33 28.09 71.82
C ASP A 176 111.57 27.18 71.74
N LEU A 177 111.78 26.56 70.58
CA LEU A 177 112.97 25.77 70.27
C LEU A 177 114.29 26.53 70.51
N ARG A 178 114.41 27.69 69.87
CA ARG A 178 115.60 28.55 70.01
C ARG A 178 115.82 29.02 71.46
N ARG A 179 114.74 29.30 72.20
CA ARG A 179 114.82 29.77 73.59
C ARG A 179 115.40 28.70 74.51
N ARG A 180 114.91 27.45 74.46
CA ARG A 180 115.38 26.41 75.39
C ARG A 180 116.77 25.89 75.03
N GLN A 181 117.15 25.91 73.75
CA GLN A 181 118.53 25.63 73.34
C GLN A 181 119.51 26.58 74.04
N SER A 182 119.20 27.88 74.08
CA SER A 182 120.01 28.85 74.83
C SER A 182 120.11 28.52 76.33
N VAL A 183 119.04 27.99 76.94
CA VAL A 183 119.05 27.63 78.37
C VAL A 183 119.83 26.33 78.62
N LEU A 184 119.74 25.34 77.72
CA LEU A 184 120.57 24.15 77.78
C LEU A 184 122.05 24.51 77.68
N ASP A 185 122.44 25.36 76.74
CA ASP A 185 123.83 25.79 76.57
C ASP A 185 124.38 26.51 77.81
N GLU A 186 123.56 27.33 78.48
CA GLU A 186 123.93 27.96 79.76
C GLU A 186 124.11 26.95 80.90
N ARG A 187 123.23 25.95 80.99
CA ARG A 187 123.27 24.93 82.05
C ARG A 187 124.40 23.93 81.82
N ILE A 188 124.70 23.57 80.58
CA ILE A 188 125.86 22.76 80.21
C ILE A 188 127.14 23.49 80.64
N LYS A 189 127.30 24.77 80.30
CA LYS A 189 128.44 25.58 80.76
C LYS A 189 128.55 25.66 82.28
N HIS A 190 127.42 25.64 83.00
CA HIS A 190 127.39 25.64 84.46
C HIS A 190 127.84 24.30 85.05
N ILE A 191 127.36 23.18 84.48
CA ILE A 191 127.76 21.82 84.87
C ILE A 191 129.25 21.60 84.59
N GLU A 192 129.74 22.03 83.42
CA GLU A 192 131.18 21.94 83.08
C GLU A 192 132.06 22.74 84.05
N LYS A 193 131.56 23.89 84.54
CA LYS A 193 132.31 24.76 85.45
C LYS A 193 132.25 24.32 86.92
N GLN A 194 131.16 23.71 87.37
CA GLN A 194 130.96 23.34 88.79
C GLN A 194 131.01 21.82 89.07
N GLN A 195 131.01 20.98 88.04
CA GLN A 195 131.01 19.50 88.12
C GLN A 195 129.90 18.89 89.00
N VAL A 196 128.78 19.61 89.17
CA VAL A 196 127.61 19.13 89.89
C VAL A 196 126.37 19.40 89.04
N ILE A 197 125.47 18.42 88.97
CA ILE A 197 124.18 18.56 88.27
C ILE A 197 123.27 19.46 89.11
N PRO A 198 122.77 20.58 88.56
CA PRO A 198 121.86 21.46 89.28
C PRO A 198 120.59 20.71 89.70
N VAL A 199 120.17 20.90 90.95
CA VAL A 199 118.90 20.37 91.46
C VAL A 199 117.76 20.87 90.57
N GLY A 200 116.91 19.95 90.09
CA GLY A 200 115.80 20.23 89.17
C GLY A 200 116.17 20.25 87.68
N PHE A 201 117.43 19.97 87.30
CA PHE A 201 117.81 19.82 85.89
C PHE A 201 117.15 18.59 85.23
N GLU A 202 116.99 17.50 86.00
CA GLU A 202 116.33 16.28 85.54
C GLU A 202 114.82 16.49 85.31
N ASP A 203 114.13 17.15 86.25
CA ASP A 203 112.72 17.52 86.10
C ASP A 203 112.49 18.49 84.92
N MET A 204 113.40 19.45 84.73
CA MET A 204 113.36 20.38 83.60
C MET A 204 113.55 19.67 82.25
N LEU A 205 114.48 18.70 82.16
CA LEU A 205 114.66 17.89 80.95
C LEU A 205 113.46 16.96 80.68
N LEU A 206 112.85 16.40 81.72
CA LEU A 206 111.60 15.64 81.64
C LEU A 206 110.43 16.52 81.18
N GLU A 207 110.34 17.76 81.64
CA GLU A 207 109.32 18.71 81.21
C GLU A 207 109.55 19.16 79.75
N TRP A 208 110.82 19.34 79.34
CA TRP A 208 111.15 19.77 77.98
C TRP A 208 111.07 18.64 76.95
N SER A 209 111.36 17.39 77.33
CA SER A 209 111.19 16.20 76.49
C SER A 209 109.73 15.88 76.17
N ARG A 210 108.80 16.35 76.99
CA ARG A 210 107.34 16.24 76.76
C ARG A 210 106.80 17.37 75.86
N GLY A 211 107.62 18.34 75.47
CA GLY A 211 107.23 19.48 74.63
C GLY A 211 107.26 19.23 73.12
N VAL A 212 106.99 20.28 72.34
CA VAL A 212 106.83 20.29 70.86
C VAL A 212 108.07 19.79 70.06
N TRP A 213 109.16 19.49 70.76
CA TRP A 213 110.48 19.13 70.25
C TRP A 213 110.57 17.71 69.66
N ARG A 214 109.62 16.82 70.00
CA ARG A 214 109.50 15.51 69.34
C ARG A 214 109.28 15.61 67.82
N GLN A 215 108.91 16.78 67.34
CA GLN A 215 108.55 17.03 65.95
C GLN A 215 109.71 17.58 65.12
N GLN A 216 110.88 17.81 65.72
CA GLN A 216 112.08 18.18 64.99
C GLN A 216 113.08 17.00 64.95
N PRO A 217 113.46 16.52 63.74
CA PRO A 217 114.25 15.31 63.58
C PRO A 217 115.70 15.44 64.10
N GLU A 218 116.20 16.66 64.27
CA GLU A 218 117.56 16.97 64.67
C GLU A 218 117.82 16.76 66.18
N CYS A 219 116.78 16.78 67.02
CA CYS A 219 116.88 16.60 68.48
C CYS A 219 116.44 15.21 68.96
N ALA A 220 115.98 14.35 68.06
CA ALA A 220 115.34 13.07 68.39
C ALA A 220 116.29 12.07 69.05
N THR A 221 117.56 12.02 68.65
CA THR A 221 118.51 11.00 69.13
C THR A 221 118.94 11.24 70.58
N ALA A 222 119.14 12.50 70.98
CA ALA A 222 119.51 12.86 72.35
C ALA A 222 118.34 12.66 73.33
N LEU A 223 117.12 13.03 72.91
CA LEU A 223 115.90 12.77 73.68
C LEU A 223 115.61 11.27 73.81
N TYR A 224 115.86 10.48 72.77
CA TYR A 224 115.62 9.04 72.77
C TYR A 224 116.44 8.29 73.84
N VAL A 225 117.69 8.70 74.07
CA VAL A 225 118.58 8.06 75.06
C VAL A 225 118.17 8.44 76.50
N CYS A 226 117.84 9.70 76.75
CA CYS A 226 117.32 10.11 78.06
C CYS A 226 115.93 9.49 78.35
N GLU A 227 115.09 9.35 77.32
CA GLU A 227 113.83 8.62 77.43
C GLU A 227 114.05 7.12 77.67
N GLN A 228 115.02 6.45 77.04
CA GLN A 228 115.32 5.02 77.26
C GLN A 228 115.61 4.70 78.73
N LEU A 229 116.39 5.55 79.41
CA LEU A 229 116.72 5.37 80.83
C LEU A 229 115.51 5.60 81.75
N LEU A 230 114.56 6.47 81.36
CA LEU A 230 113.28 6.67 82.05
C LEU A 230 112.19 5.68 81.62
N ARG A 231 112.42 4.88 80.57
CA ARG A 231 111.46 3.95 79.94
C ARG A 231 111.71 2.48 80.27
N HIS A 232 112.49 2.16 81.30
CA HIS A 232 112.53 0.76 81.76
C HIS A 232 111.15 0.38 82.33
N ASP A 233 110.36 -0.27 81.48
CA ASP A 233 108.96 -0.57 81.75
C ASP A 233 108.81 -1.96 82.38
N ALA A 234 108.69 -1.98 83.70
CA ALA A 234 108.35 -3.20 84.44
C ALA A 234 107.03 -3.83 83.93
N SER A 235 106.10 -3.04 83.37
CA SER A 235 104.88 -3.55 82.72
C SER A 235 105.19 -4.35 81.45
N GLY A 236 106.18 -3.91 80.65
CA GLY A 236 106.61 -4.60 79.44
C GLY A 236 107.27 -5.95 79.73
N ALA A 237 107.99 -6.07 80.84
CA ALA A 237 108.57 -7.34 81.28
C ALA A 237 107.49 -8.36 81.71
N VAL A 238 106.45 -7.90 82.42
CA VAL A 238 105.29 -8.75 82.77
C VAL A 238 104.49 -9.15 81.54
N ARG A 239 104.34 -8.25 80.55
CA ARG A 239 103.67 -8.54 79.27
C ARG A 239 104.40 -9.60 78.45
N GLY A 240 105.72 -9.74 78.60
CA GLY A 240 106.51 -10.80 77.98
C GLY A 240 106.34 -12.19 78.62
N LEU A 241 105.75 -12.26 79.82
CA LEU A 241 105.41 -13.53 80.51
C LEU A 241 103.97 -13.98 80.26
N LEU A 242 103.12 -13.08 79.76
CA LEU A 242 101.78 -13.40 79.31
C LEU A 242 101.83 -13.94 77.88
N THR A 243 101.10 -15.02 77.62
CA THR A 243 100.93 -15.55 76.26
C THR A 243 100.34 -14.43 75.39
N PRO A 244 100.92 -14.11 74.22
CA PRO A 244 100.38 -13.06 73.37
C PRO A 244 98.95 -13.41 72.94
N PRO A 245 98.03 -12.43 72.89
CA PRO A 245 96.67 -12.70 72.45
C PRO A 245 96.68 -13.27 71.03
N PRO A 246 95.84 -14.26 70.68
CA PRO A 246 95.79 -14.76 69.33
C PRO A 246 95.33 -13.63 68.41
N VAL A 247 96.13 -13.34 67.38
CA VAL A 247 95.79 -12.33 66.39
C VAL A 247 94.74 -12.93 65.45
N TYR A 248 93.46 -12.68 65.74
CA TYR A 248 92.38 -13.01 64.83
C TYR A 248 92.31 -11.94 63.74
N GLY A 249 92.88 -12.25 62.58
CA GLY A 249 92.77 -11.43 61.39
C GLY A 249 91.40 -11.60 60.74
N VAL A 250 90.53 -10.60 60.88
CA VAL A 250 89.23 -10.56 60.20
C VAL A 250 89.44 -9.95 58.82
N THR A 251 89.18 -10.70 57.74
CA THR A 251 89.27 -10.18 56.37
C THR A 251 87.99 -10.31 55.54
N ASN A 252 86.95 -11.01 56.03
CA ASN A 252 85.64 -11.11 55.36
C ASN A 252 84.49 -11.13 56.37
N VAL A 253 83.36 -10.51 56.00
CA VAL A 253 82.14 -10.37 56.83
C VAL A 253 81.40 -11.70 57.06
N GLU A 254 81.60 -12.70 56.19
CA GLU A 254 81.07 -14.06 56.43
C GLU A 254 81.94 -14.85 57.43
N ASP A 255 83.23 -14.50 57.57
CA ASP A 255 84.15 -15.05 58.57
C ASP A 255 84.07 -14.32 59.93
N GLU A 256 83.49 -13.11 59.97
CA GLU A 256 83.22 -12.34 61.21
C GLU A 256 82.28 -13.10 62.17
N GLU A 257 81.34 -13.82 61.57
CA GLU A 257 80.39 -14.62 62.31
C GLU A 257 81.03 -15.83 62.96
N GLU A 258 82.11 -16.44 62.49
CA GLU A 258 82.78 -17.51 63.24
C GLU A 258 83.80 -16.91 64.22
N ALA A 259 84.45 -15.82 63.82
CA ALA A 259 85.49 -15.12 64.56
C ALA A 259 85.05 -14.60 65.94
N CYS A 260 83.82 -14.08 66.12
CA CYS A 260 83.43 -13.49 67.42
C CYS A 260 83.37 -14.49 68.60
N GLU A 261 82.98 -15.75 68.36
CA GLU A 261 82.88 -16.81 69.39
C GLU A 261 84.25 -17.40 69.67
N VAL A 262 85.02 -17.62 68.60
CA VAL A 262 86.41 -18.02 68.71
C VAL A 262 87.22 -16.95 69.47
N TYR A 263 86.96 -15.67 69.21
CA TYR A 263 87.56 -14.54 69.90
C TYR A 263 87.10 -14.44 71.37
N ALA A 264 85.79 -14.56 71.65
CA ALA A 264 85.27 -14.52 73.02
C ALA A 264 85.83 -15.68 73.87
N ASN A 265 85.95 -16.88 73.28
CA ASN A 265 86.57 -18.04 73.94
C ASN A 265 88.06 -17.81 74.18
N ALA A 266 88.79 -17.28 73.18
CA ALA A 266 90.20 -16.92 73.34
C ALA A 266 90.42 -15.87 74.45
N CYS A 267 89.56 -14.86 74.55
CA CYS A 267 89.62 -13.87 75.64
C CYS A 267 89.36 -14.50 77.02
N MET A 268 88.50 -15.54 77.10
CA MET A 268 88.32 -16.27 78.36
C MET A 268 89.54 -17.13 78.71
N ASP A 269 90.16 -17.77 77.72
CA ASP A 269 91.40 -18.56 77.90
C ASP A 269 92.59 -17.66 78.31
N GLU A 270 92.70 -16.47 77.74
CA GLU A 270 93.69 -15.46 78.15
C GLU A 270 93.49 -14.99 79.60
N LEU A 271 92.24 -14.75 79.99
CA LEU A 271 91.89 -14.37 81.36
C LEU A 271 92.32 -15.48 82.35
N ASP A 272 92.11 -16.74 81.99
CA ASP A 272 92.52 -17.90 82.78
C ASP A 272 94.04 -18.03 82.87
N THR A 273 94.73 -17.69 81.78
CA THR A 273 96.20 -17.69 81.75
C THR A 273 96.77 -16.58 82.65
N CYS A 274 96.18 -15.38 82.64
CA CYS A 274 96.56 -14.28 83.53
C CYS A 274 96.36 -14.64 85.00
N VAL A 275 95.23 -15.28 85.32
CA VAL A 275 94.93 -15.76 86.68
C VAL A 275 95.95 -16.81 87.12
N SER A 276 96.32 -17.74 86.23
CA SER A 276 97.32 -18.77 86.53
C SER A 276 98.70 -18.16 86.80
N LEU A 277 99.12 -17.16 86.02
CA LEU A 277 100.38 -16.44 86.23
C LEU A 277 100.35 -15.68 87.55
N GLY A 278 99.26 -14.97 87.84
CA GLY A 278 99.07 -14.27 89.11
C GLY A 278 99.21 -15.21 90.31
N LYS A 279 98.54 -16.38 90.28
CA LYS A 279 98.67 -17.41 91.32
C LYS A 279 100.10 -17.95 91.46
N THR A 280 100.84 -18.04 90.35
CA THR A 280 102.23 -18.49 90.36
C THR A 280 103.13 -17.44 91.04
N ILE A 281 102.91 -16.16 90.76
CA ILE A 281 103.61 -15.04 91.39
C ILE A 281 103.28 -14.95 92.88
N GLU A 282 102.02 -15.10 93.27
CA GLU A 282 101.60 -15.19 94.67
C GLU A 282 102.35 -16.32 95.38
N GLY A 283 102.38 -17.52 94.78
CA GLY A 283 103.07 -18.69 95.34
C GLY A 283 104.60 -18.57 95.37
N GLU A 284 105.24 -17.85 94.44
CA GLU A 284 106.67 -17.54 94.52
C GLU A 284 106.99 -16.47 95.57
N GLY A 285 106.13 -15.45 95.68
CA GLY A 285 106.22 -14.45 96.75
C GLY A 285 106.13 -15.09 98.14
N GLU A 286 105.15 -15.99 98.33
CA GLU A 286 104.97 -16.74 99.59
C GLU A 286 106.23 -17.55 99.96
N LYS A 287 106.91 -18.18 98.98
CA LYS A 287 108.15 -18.95 99.21
C LYS A 287 109.31 -18.08 99.71
N VAL A 288 109.31 -16.79 99.40
CA VAL A 288 110.34 -15.82 99.83
C VAL A 288 109.86 -15.02 101.07
N GLY A 289 108.70 -15.37 101.64
CA GLY A 289 108.15 -14.77 102.85
C GLY A 289 107.36 -13.47 102.62
N LEU A 290 107.02 -13.15 101.37
CA LEU A 290 106.19 -12.01 101.01
C LEU A 290 104.72 -12.46 100.87
N CYS A 291 103.82 -11.93 101.70
CA CYS A 291 102.38 -12.05 101.45
C CYS A 291 101.98 -11.07 100.33
N CYS A 292 101.74 -11.58 99.14
CA CYS A 292 101.20 -10.80 98.02
C CYS A 292 99.88 -11.42 97.57
N ALA A 293 98.81 -10.63 97.54
CA ALA A 293 97.56 -10.98 96.85
C ALA A 293 97.51 -10.17 95.56
N VAL A 294 97.70 -10.84 94.43
CA VAL A 294 97.89 -10.28 93.09
C VAL A 294 96.65 -10.53 92.21
N VAL A 295 95.86 -11.58 92.47
CA VAL A 295 94.71 -11.97 91.65
C VAL A 295 93.38 -11.39 92.18
N PRO A 296 92.71 -10.47 91.45
CA PRO A 296 91.41 -9.91 91.84
C PRO A 296 90.25 -10.81 91.40
N HIS A 297 89.93 -11.83 92.21
CA HIS A 297 88.98 -12.90 91.86
C HIS A 297 87.57 -12.39 91.47
N GLU A 298 87.01 -11.41 92.18
CA GLU A 298 85.67 -10.85 91.87
C GLU A 298 85.60 -10.19 90.48
N GLN A 299 86.68 -9.54 90.06
CA GLN A 299 86.73 -8.83 88.78
C GLN A 299 86.91 -9.80 87.61
N VAL A 300 87.63 -10.90 87.83
CA VAL A 300 87.79 -12.00 86.87
C VAL A 300 86.45 -12.68 86.61
N ASP A 301 85.71 -13.03 87.67
CA ASP A 301 84.40 -13.71 87.54
C ASP A 301 83.38 -12.82 86.81
N MET A 302 83.38 -11.51 87.10
CA MET A 302 82.56 -10.54 86.37
C MET A 302 82.91 -10.52 84.87
N MET A 303 84.19 -10.46 84.51
CA MET A 303 84.61 -10.43 83.11
C MET A 303 84.26 -11.74 82.38
N ARG A 304 84.42 -12.88 83.04
CA ARG A 304 84.00 -14.20 82.53
C ARG A 304 82.50 -14.24 82.24
N SER A 305 81.67 -13.72 83.16
CA SER A 305 80.22 -13.65 82.96
C SER A 305 79.83 -12.79 81.74
N ARG A 306 80.53 -11.67 81.53
CA ARG A 306 80.28 -10.78 80.38
C ARG A 306 80.62 -11.45 79.05
N TRP A 307 81.75 -12.15 78.96
CA TRP A 307 82.12 -12.89 77.75
C TRP A 307 81.14 -14.03 77.46
N SER A 308 80.68 -14.75 78.49
CA SER A 308 79.66 -15.79 78.31
C SER A 308 78.32 -15.24 77.77
N ALA A 309 77.92 -14.04 78.19
CA ALA A 309 76.71 -13.38 77.71
C ALA A 309 76.82 -12.94 76.24
N VAL A 310 78.02 -12.55 75.78
CA VAL A 310 78.28 -12.23 74.36
C VAL A 310 78.07 -13.47 73.48
N CYS A 311 78.57 -14.63 73.89
CA CYS A 311 78.34 -15.89 73.17
C CYS A 311 76.86 -16.25 73.09
N GLN A 312 76.10 -16.08 74.18
CA GLN A 312 74.65 -16.36 74.20
C GLN A 312 73.84 -15.41 73.31
N ALA A 313 74.12 -14.10 73.37
CA ALA A 313 73.41 -13.10 72.55
C ALA A 313 73.58 -13.37 71.05
N ARG A 314 74.74 -13.89 70.64
CA ARG A 314 75.01 -14.27 69.26
C ARG A 314 74.18 -15.48 68.80
N VAL A 315 74.02 -16.50 69.62
CA VAL A 315 73.16 -17.65 69.28
C VAL A 315 71.74 -17.17 68.99
N SER A 316 71.20 -16.31 69.85
CA SER A 316 69.86 -15.72 69.65
C SER A 316 69.77 -14.85 68.40
N LEU A 317 70.83 -14.11 68.03
CA LEU A 317 70.85 -13.32 66.80
C LEU A 317 70.79 -14.20 65.54
N ARG A 318 71.50 -15.34 65.52
CA ARG A 318 71.45 -16.30 64.41
C ARG A 318 70.07 -16.91 64.24
N GLU A 319 69.44 -17.31 65.34
CA GLU A 319 68.08 -17.85 65.33
C GLU A 319 67.09 -16.82 64.78
N ALA A 320 67.20 -15.56 65.20
CA ALA A 320 66.37 -14.48 64.68
C ALA A 320 66.62 -14.18 63.20
N ALA A 321 67.87 -14.20 62.76
CA ALA A 321 68.23 -14.01 61.34
C ALA A 321 67.71 -15.15 60.46
N ALA A 322 67.80 -16.41 60.92
CA ALA A 322 67.24 -17.57 60.23
C ALA A 322 65.70 -17.44 60.11
N ALA A 323 65.01 -17.14 61.21
CA ALA A 323 63.56 -16.93 61.20
C ALA A 323 63.14 -15.77 60.27
N SER A 324 63.94 -14.71 60.19
CA SER A 324 63.69 -13.60 59.26
C SER A 324 63.86 -14.00 57.80
N ARG A 325 64.85 -14.85 57.46
CA ARG A 325 65.04 -15.36 56.10
C ARG A 325 63.87 -16.25 55.68
N ASP A 326 63.43 -17.13 56.57
CA ASP A 326 62.28 -18.02 56.32
C ASP A 326 60.99 -17.22 56.10
N LEU A 327 60.76 -16.18 56.89
CA LEU A 327 59.62 -15.28 56.71
C LEU A 327 59.70 -14.51 55.38
N SER A 328 60.89 -14.05 54.99
CA SER A 328 61.10 -13.37 53.71
C SER A 328 60.78 -14.29 52.53
N ALA A 329 61.26 -15.53 52.57
CA ALA A 329 60.97 -16.52 51.53
C ALA A 329 59.47 -16.84 51.44
N SER A 330 58.78 -16.97 52.58
CA SER A 330 57.33 -17.18 52.61
C SER A 330 56.54 -15.98 52.05
N LEU A 331 56.98 -14.75 52.33
CA LEU A 331 56.36 -13.55 51.77
C LEU A 331 56.56 -13.44 50.26
N GLU A 332 57.73 -13.82 49.74
CA GLU A 332 57.97 -13.86 48.29
C GLU A 332 57.05 -14.87 47.58
N GLU A 333 56.84 -16.05 48.17
CA GLU A 333 55.89 -17.05 47.65
C GLU A 333 54.44 -16.53 47.65
N GLN A 334 54.01 -15.88 48.74
CA GLN A 334 52.68 -15.24 48.83
C GLN A 334 52.51 -14.14 47.77
N LEU A 335 53.55 -13.33 47.52
CA LEU A 335 53.51 -12.26 46.53
C LEU A 335 53.40 -12.81 45.11
N ALA A 336 54.12 -13.90 44.81
CA ALA A 336 54.00 -14.61 43.54
C ALA A 336 52.59 -15.22 43.34
N LEU A 337 52.00 -15.78 44.40
CA LEU A 337 50.62 -16.29 44.36
C LEU A 337 49.61 -15.16 44.05
N VAL A 338 49.75 -14.00 44.70
CA VAL A 338 48.88 -12.84 44.47
C VAL A 338 49.00 -12.33 43.03
N GLN A 339 50.21 -12.27 42.48
CA GLN A 339 50.41 -11.91 41.07
C GLN A 339 49.70 -12.87 40.12
N LEU A 340 49.81 -14.18 40.35
CA LEU A 340 49.18 -15.21 39.53
C LEU A 340 47.64 -15.16 39.63
N LEU A 341 47.10 -14.89 40.83
CA LEU A 341 45.67 -14.65 41.03
C LEU A 341 45.21 -13.37 40.31
N SER A 342 45.99 -12.29 40.35
CA SER A 342 45.69 -11.05 39.65
C SER A 342 45.64 -11.23 38.13
N GLU A 343 46.60 -11.96 37.56
CA GLU A 343 46.60 -12.31 36.13
C GLU A 343 45.36 -13.16 35.77
N ARG A 344 45.01 -14.12 36.62
CA ARG A 344 43.82 -14.95 36.42
C ARG A 344 42.53 -14.14 36.43
N VAL A 345 42.39 -13.17 37.33
CA VAL A 345 41.25 -12.24 37.36
C VAL A 345 41.18 -11.43 36.07
N GLY A 346 42.30 -10.88 35.58
CA GLY A 346 42.32 -10.15 34.31
C GLY A 346 41.88 -10.99 33.11
N VAL A 347 42.28 -12.28 33.06
CA VAL A 347 41.83 -13.21 32.02
C VAL A 347 40.33 -13.50 32.13
N LEU A 348 39.81 -13.70 33.35
CA LEU A 348 38.38 -13.95 33.57
C LEU A 348 37.54 -12.73 33.21
N ASP A 349 37.98 -11.51 33.54
CA ASP A 349 37.30 -10.27 33.15
C ASP A 349 37.23 -10.13 31.63
N ALA A 350 38.33 -10.42 30.92
CA ALA A 350 38.33 -10.43 29.45
C ALA A 350 37.32 -11.46 28.89
N GLN A 351 37.27 -12.68 29.45
CA GLN A 351 36.30 -13.70 29.04
C GLN A 351 34.85 -13.28 29.29
N ILE A 352 34.57 -12.57 30.39
CA ILE A 352 33.23 -12.04 30.68
C ILE A 352 32.84 -10.98 29.64
N VAL A 353 33.75 -10.07 29.29
CA VAL A 353 33.51 -9.05 28.25
C VAL A 353 33.23 -9.72 26.91
N ASP A 354 34.05 -10.69 26.50
CA ASP A 354 33.85 -11.44 25.26
C ASP A 354 32.49 -12.15 25.24
N ALA A 355 32.13 -12.86 26.33
CA ALA A 355 30.83 -13.51 26.46
C ALA A 355 29.67 -12.51 26.38
N HIS A 356 29.80 -11.33 27.00
CA HIS A 356 28.78 -10.28 26.95
C HIS A 356 28.61 -9.74 25.52
N THR A 357 29.71 -9.52 24.79
CA THR A 357 29.64 -9.09 23.38
C THR A 357 29.00 -10.16 22.49
N SER A 358 29.31 -11.44 22.71
CA SER A 358 28.68 -12.55 21.99
C SER A 358 27.17 -12.61 22.24
N LEU A 359 26.73 -12.51 23.50
CA LEU A 359 25.30 -12.46 23.85
C LEU A 359 24.58 -11.25 23.23
N GLN A 360 25.25 -10.09 23.18
CA GLN A 360 24.69 -8.91 22.53
C GLN A 360 24.53 -9.11 21.01
N GLN A 361 25.48 -9.76 20.36
CA GLN A 361 25.38 -10.12 18.93
C GLN A 361 24.24 -11.13 18.68
N GLU A 362 24.12 -12.15 19.52
CA GLU A 362 23.00 -13.11 19.45
C GLU A 362 21.64 -12.42 19.65
N SER A 363 21.54 -11.50 20.61
CA SER A 363 20.33 -10.70 20.83
C SER A 363 19.95 -9.88 19.61
N ILE A 364 20.92 -9.22 18.95
CA ILE A 364 20.68 -8.48 17.69
C ILE A 364 20.25 -9.44 16.57
N ALA A 365 20.85 -10.63 16.47
CA ALA A 365 20.48 -11.62 15.47
C ALA A 365 19.04 -12.10 15.65
N VAL A 366 18.64 -12.44 16.88
CA VAL A 366 17.26 -12.81 17.22
C VAL A 366 16.30 -11.66 16.90
N GLN A 367 16.64 -10.40 17.22
CA GLN A 367 15.80 -9.25 16.92
C GLN A 367 15.63 -9.00 15.41
N ARG A 368 16.67 -9.24 14.61
CA ARG A 368 16.57 -9.20 13.14
C ARG A 368 15.66 -10.31 12.62
N GLU A 369 15.83 -11.51 13.16
CA GLU A 369 15.01 -12.66 12.79
C GLU A 369 13.53 -12.45 13.13
N THR A 370 13.19 -11.92 14.31
CA THR A 370 11.80 -11.58 14.67
C THR A 370 11.23 -10.53 13.72
N SER A 371 11.98 -9.46 13.41
CA SER A 371 11.54 -8.44 12.46
C SER A 371 11.29 -8.98 11.05
N MET A 372 12.09 -9.96 10.62
CA MET A 372 11.90 -10.66 9.35
C MET A 372 10.63 -11.50 9.37
N HIS A 373 10.38 -12.25 10.44
CA HIS A 373 9.17 -13.06 10.61
C HIS A 373 7.90 -12.19 10.64
N GLU A 374 7.92 -11.05 11.33
CA GLU A 374 6.81 -10.09 11.34
C GLU A 374 6.56 -9.50 9.94
N SER A 375 7.64 -9.17 9.21
CA SER A 375 7.54 -8.67 7.83
C SER A 375 6.95 -9.72 6.89
N LEU A 376 7.39 -10.98 7.01
CA LEU A 376 6.83 -12.10 6.26
C LEU A 376 5.35 -12.29 6.61
N LEU A 377 5.00 -12.33 7.88
CA LEU A 377 3.61 -12.49 8.32
C LEU A 377 2.72 -11.37 7.76
N SER A 378 3.18 -10.12 7.78
CA SER A 378 2.47 -8.99 7.17
C SER A 378 2.31 -9.17 5.65
N ALA A 379 3.35 -9.64 4.96
CA ALA A 379 3.27 -9.92 3.52
C ALA A 379 2.26 -11.03 3.20
N TRP A 380 2.25 -12.11 3.99
CA TRP A 380 1.28 -13.21 3.88
C TRP A 380 -0.15 -12.76 4.18
N GLN A 381 -0.35 -11.89 5.17
CA GLN A 381 -1.68 -11.31 5.43
C GLN A 381 -2.17 -10.45 4.27
N LYS A 382 -1.29 -9.61 3.69
CA LYS A 382 -1.61 -8.80 2.50
C LYS A 382 -1.95 -9.67 1.29
N SER A 383 -1.18 -10.73 1.05
CA SER A 383 -1.47 -11.65 -0.07
C SER A 383 -2.77 -12.41 0.14
N LEU A 384 -3.04 -12.90 1.35
CA LEU A 384 -4.32 -13.52 1.70
C LEU A 384 -5.49 -12.56 1.49
N GLN A 385 -5.37 -11.32 1.94
CA GLN A 385 -6.42 -10.32 1.77
C GLN A 385 -6.66 -9.98 0.30
N THR A 386 -5.59 -9.91 -0.51
CA THR A 386 -5.69 -9.73 -1.96
C THR A 386 -6.41 -10.92 -2.61
N ALA A 387 -6.08 -12.15 -2.21
CA ALA A 387 -6.76 -13.36 -2.70
C ALA A 387 -8.24 -13.40 -2.33
N LEU A 388 -8.60 -12.99 -1.11
CA LEU A 388 -9.99 -12.88 -0.67
C LEU A 388 -10.78 -11.86 -1.50
N VAL A 389 -10.18 -10.70 -1.80
CA VAL A 389 -10.79 -9.69 -2.68
C VAL A 389 -10.99 -10.26 -4.09
N HIS A 390 -10.00 -10.97 -4.65
CA HIS A 390 -10.15 -11.62 -5.94
C HIS A 390 -11.29 -12.64 -5.95
N LEU A 391 -11.42 -13.48 -4.92
CA LEU A 391 -12.54 -14.43 -4.79
C LEU A 391 -13.90 -13.72 -4.73
N GLN A 392 -13.99 -12.59 -4.03
CA GLN A 392 -15.22 -11.78 -3.99
C GLN A 392 -15.54 -11.18 -5.37
N CYS A 393 -14.54 -10.65 -6.08
CA CYS A 393 -14.73 -10.15 -7.44
C CYS A 393 -15.16 -11.26 -8.40
N GLU A 394 -14.57 -12.45 -8.30
CA GLU A 394 -14.97 -13.60 -9.12
C GLU A 394 -16.40 -14.03 -8.83
N ALA A 395 -16.81 -14.08 -7.56
CA ALA A 395 -18.20 -14.38 -7.18
C ALA A 395 -19.18 -13.32 -7.73
N ALA A 396 -18.84 -12.03 -7.62
CA ALA A 396 -19.65 -10.95 -8.19
C ALA A 396 -19.74 -11.03 -9.72
N TYR A 397 -18.64 -11.37 -10.39
CA TYR A 397 -18.63 -11.57 -11.84
C TYR A 397 -19.50 -12.76 -12.25
N ARG A 398 -19.39 -13.90 -11.57
CA ARG A 398 -20.26 -15.07 -11.81
C ARG A 398 -21.73 -14.73 -11.64
N SER A 399 -22.09 -14.03 -10.57
CA SER A 399 -23.47 -13.57 -10.35
C SER A 399 -23.95 -12.63 -11.46
N CYS A 400 -23.10 -11.70 -11.93
CA CYS A 400 -23.42 -10.82 -13.05
C CYS A 400 -23.68 -11.61 -14.35
N VAL A 401 -22.82 -12.60 -14.65
CA VAL A 401 -23.02 -13.49 -15.81
C VAL A 401 -24.33 -14.26 -15.69
N GLU A 402 -24.61 -14.89 -14.54
CA GLU A 402 -25.87 -15.61 -14.32
C GLU A 402 -27.10 -14.71 -14.49
N THR A 403 -27.05 -13.45 -14.01
CA THR A 403 -28.14 -12.50 -14.22
C THR A 403 -28.31 -12.12 -15.69
N LYS A 404 -27.20 -11.96 -16.43
CA LYS A 404 -27.23 -11.64 -17.86
C LYS A 404 -27.72 -12.82 -18.70
N ASP A 405 -27.33 -14.04 -18.35
CA ASP A 405 -27.85 -15.26 -18.99
C ASP A 405 -29.35 -15.41 -18.72
N GLY A 406 -29.82 -15.11 -17.51
CA GLY A 406 -31.25 -15.07 -17.19
C GLY A 406 -32.01 -13.97 -17.94
N GLU A 407 -31.39 -12.81 -18.17
CA GLU A 407 -31.95 -11.75 -19.02
C GLU A 407 -32.01 -12.15 -20.50
N MET A 408 -30.95 -12.78 -21.01
CA MET A 408 -30.89 -13.29 -22.38
C MET A 408 -31.97 -14.34 -22.62
N ALA A 409 -32.09 -15.34 -21.74
CA ALA A 409 -33.11 -16.37 -21.85
C ALA A 409 -34.54 -15.78 -21.84
N ARG A 410 -34.78 -14.74 -21.05
CA ARG A 410 -36.07 -14.03 -21.05
C ARG A 410 -36.34 -13.32 -22.37
N GLN A 411 -35.33 -12.64 -22.93
CA GLN A 411 -35.43 -11.98 -24.23
C GLN A 411 -35.63 -12.97 -25.37
N GLU A 412 -34.97 -14.14 -25.32
CA GLU A 412 -35.18 -15.23 -26.28
C GLU A 412 -36.62 -15.76 -26.25
N VAL A 413 -37.19 -15.96 -25.06
CA VAL A 413 -38.60 -16.37 -24.89
C VAL A 413 -39.55 -15.30 -25.42
N GLU A 414 -39.29 -14.02 -25.12
CA GLU A 414 -40.11 -12.90 -25.61
C GLU A 414 -40.04 -12.77 -27.15
N LEU A 415 -38.84 -12.90 -27.73
CA LEU A 415 -38.63 -12.96 -29.17
C LEU A 415 -39.42 -14.12 -29.78
N ALA A 416 -39.27 -15.34 -29.26
CA ALA A 416 -40.00 -16.50 -29.75
C ALA A 416 -41.52 -16.30 -29.70
N ALA A 417 -42.05 -15.74 -28.61
CA ALA A 417 -43.46 -15.41 -28.49
C ALA A 417 -43.91 -14.39 -29.55
N LYS A 418 -43.10 -13.35 -29.81
CA LYS A 418 -43.35 -12.36 -30.86
C LYS A 418 -43.29 -12.96 -32.26
N THR A 419 -42.38 -13.89 -32.51
CA THR A 419 -42.30 -14.60 -33.80
C THR A 419 -43.54 -15.45 -34.02
N VAL A 420 -43.99 -16.19 -33.01
CA VAL A 420 -45.23 -16.98 -33.06
C VAL A 420 -46.45 -16.09 -33.30
N GLU A 421 -46.53 -14.93 -32.63
CA GLU A 421 -47.58 -13.94 -32.84
C GLU A 421 -47.59 -13.43 -34.30
N MET A 422 -46.42 -13.10 -34.86
CA MET A 422 -46.31 -12.67 -36.26
C MET A 422 -46.66 -13.79 -37.24
N GLU A 423 -46.25 -15.04 -36.99
CA GLU A 423 -46.64 -16.20 -37.81
C GLU A 423 -48.16 -16.42 -37.79
N ALA A 424 -48.80 -16.27 -36.64
CA ALA A 424 -50.26 -16.35 -36.52
C ALA A 424 -50.98 -15.23 -37.30
N GLN A 425 -50.47 -13.99 -37.22
CA GLN A 425 -51.01 -12.88 -38.01
C GLN A 425 -50.82 -13.11 -39.51
N TRP A 426 -49.65 -13.59 -39.93
CA TRP A 426 -49.36 -13.89 -41.33
C TRP A 426 -50.25 -15.01 -41.88
N THR A 427 -50.42 -16.10 -41.14
CA THR A 427 -51.30 -17.21 -41.54
C THR A 427 -52.76 -16.78 -41.64
N THR A 428 -53.21 -15.90 -40.73
CA THR A 428 -54.56 -15.31 -40.78
C THR A 428 -54.74 -14.47 -42.04
N LEU A 429 -53.81 -13.53 -42.32
CA LEU A 429 -53.82 -12.71 -43.53
C LEU A 429 -53.75 -13.56 -44.81
N HIS A 430 -52.91 -14.60 -44.82
CA HIS A 430 -52.81 -15.50 -45.96
C HIS A 430 -54.13 -16.24 -46.20
N THR A 431 -54.79 -16.71 -45.14
CA THR A 431 -56.09 -17.39 -45.23
C THR A 431 -57.17 -16.45 -45.78
N GLN A 432 -57.23 -15.20 -45.29
CA GLN A 432 -58.14 -14.17 -45.81
C GLN A 432 -57.89 -13.87 -47.29
N ALA A 433 -56.62 -13.72 -47.70
CA ALA A 433 -56.26 -13.51 -49.10
C ALA A 433 -56.68 -14.69 -49.99
N MET A 434 -56.53 -15.92 -49.49
CA MET A 434 -56.93 -17.14 -50.20
C MET A 434 -58.45 -17.25 -50.34
N GLN A 435 -59.21 -16.87 -49.32
CA GLN A 435 -60.67 -16.79 -49.36
C GLN A 435 -61.13 -15.76 -50.40
N LEU A 436 -60.56 -14.56 -50.40
CA LEU A 436 -60.85 -13.52 -51.39
C LEU A 436 -60.51 -13.97 -52.83
N TYR A 437 -59.37 -14.64 -53.01
CA TYR A 437 -58.98 -15.19 -54.31
C TYR A 437 -59.96 -16.28 -54.79
N THR A 438 -60.44 -17.12 -53.89
CA THR A 438 -61.42 -18.17 -54.20
C THR A 438 -62.78 -17.57 -54.56
N ALA A 439 -63.23 -16.56 -53.81
CA ALA A 439 -64.46 -15.82 -54.12
C ALA A 439 -64.40 -15.16 -55.50
N LEU A 440 -63.27 -14.53 -55.85
CA LEU A 440 -63.04 -13.95 -57.17
C LEU A 440 -63.12 -14.99 -58.30
N LEU A 441 -62.59 -16.20 -58.06
CA LEU A 441 -62.67 -17.32 -59.00
C LEU A 441 -64.12 -17.76 -59.25
N VAL A 442 -64.90 -17.87 -58.17
CA VAL A 442 -66.34 -18.22 -58.25
C VAL A 442 -67.11 -17.15 -59.01
N GLU A 443 -66.91 -15.86 -58.73
CA GLU A 443 -67.56 -14.79 -59.49
C GLU A 443 -67.19 -14.82 -60.98
N LYS A 444 -65.92 -15.05 -61.31
CA LYS A 444 -65.50 -15.20 -62.72
C LYS A 444 -66.20 -16.36 -63.41
N GLN A 445 -66.44 -17.47 -62.70
CA GLN A 445 -67.14 -18.62 -63.23
C GLN A 445 -68.64 -18.35 -63.42
N GLN A 446 -69.29 -17.73 -62.43
CA GLN A 446 -70.70 -17.30 -62.53
C GLN A 446 -70.91 -16.32 -63.69
N LYS A 447 -69.97 -15.38 -63.89
CA LYS A 447 -69.98 -14.46 -65.05
C LYS A 447 -69.87 -15.20 -66.39
N ALA A 448 -69.02 -16.22 -66.47
CA ALA A 448 -68.89 -17.04 -67.67
C ALA A 448 -70.17 -17.84 -67.96
N GLU A 449 -70.81 -18.39 -66.93
CA GLU A 449 -72.10 -19.10 -67.07
C GLU A 449 -73.23 -18.18 -67.50
N ALA A 450 -73.30 -16.96 -66.94
CA ALA A 450 -74.27 -15.94 -67.36
C ALA A 450 -74.09 -15.54 -68.83
N LEU A 451 -72.85 -15.39 -69.30
CA LEU A 451 -72.55 -15.12 -70.72
C LEU A 451 -72.95 -16.28 -71.64
N CYS A 452 -72.75 -17.54 -71.21
CA CYS A 452 -73.24 -18.70 -71.96
C CYS A 452 -74.76 -18.76 -72.06
N ARG A 453 -75.49 -18.44 -70.96
CA ARG A 453 -76.96 -18.38 -70.97
C ARG A 453 -77.48 -17.26 -71.88
N LEU A 454 -76.84 -16.08 -71.85
CA LEU A 454 -77.16 -14.97 -72.75
C LEU A 454 -77.01 -15.39 -74.21
N LYS A 455 -75.91 -16.07 -74.55
CA LYS A 455 -75.63 -16.55 -75.91
C LYS A 455 -76.70 -17.53 -76.40
N MET A 456 -77.09 -18.49 -75.57
CA MET A 456 -78.17 -19.43 -75.89
C MET A 456 -79.51 -18.72 -76.12
N ALA A 457 -79.83 -17.70 -75.32
CA ALA A 457 -81.04 -16.91 -75.50
C ALA A 457 -81.04 -16.13 -76.83
N THR A 458 -79.92 -15.51 -77.21
CA THR A 458 -79.79 -14.86 -78.52
C THR A 458 -79.91 -15.83 -79.68
N ASP A 459 -79.32 -17.03 -79.58
CA ASP A 459 -79.43 -18.04 -80.64
C ASP A 459 -80.91 -18.46 -80.82
N THR A 460 -81.66 -18.66 -79.73
CA THR A 460 -83.10 -18.96 -79.82
C THR A 460 -83.95 -17.83 -80.40
N GLN A 461 -83.58 -16.57 -80.18
CA GLN A 461 -84.26 -15.42 -80.77
C GLN A 461 -84.04 -15.38 -82.30
N THR A 462 -82.79 -15.58 -82.75
CA THR A 462 -82.48 -15.60 -84.20
C THR A 462 -83.19 -16.73 -84.94
N GLU A 463 -83.41 -17.87 -84.28
CA GLU A 463 -84.14 -19.01 -84.85
C GLU A 463 -85.65 -18.73 -84.99
N GLN A 464 -86.22 -17.91 -84.09
CA GLN A 464 -87.61 -17.45 -84.19
C GLN A 464 -87.81 -16.37 -85.26
N GLU A 465 -86.85 -15.46 -85.42
CA GLU A 465 -86.86 -14.45 -86.49
C GLU A 465 -86.79 -15.10 -87.89
N ALA A 466 -85.96 -16.13 -88.07
CA ALA A 466 -85.89 -16.89 -89.32
C ALA A 466 -87.20 -17.61 -89.68
N ARG A 467 -87.97 -18.07 -88.67
CA ARG A 467 -89.31 -18.68 -88.88
C ARG A 467 -90.36 -17.65 -89.29
N LEU A 468 -90.26 -16.42 -88.79
CA LEU A 468 -91.15 -15.31 -89.16
C LEU A 468 -90.93 -14.85 -90.60
N ASP A 469 -89.68 -14.82 -91.08
CA ASP A 469 -89.37 -14.47 -92.46
C ASP A 469 -89.86 -15.53 -93.46
N ALA A 470 -89.72 -16.83 -93.12
CA ALA A 470 -90.26 -17.92 -93.94
C ALA A 470 -91.80 -17.88 -94.08
N LEU A 471 -92.52 -17.40 -93.07
CA LEU A 471 -93.98 -17.20 -93.12
C LEU A 471 -94.38 -16.00 -93.98
N ARG A 472 -93.56 -14.95 -94.03
CA ARG A 472 -93.79 -13.77 -94.89
C ARG A 472 -93.61 -14.10 -96.37
N GLU A 473 -92.61 -14.91 -96.73
CA GLU A 473 -92.42 -15.36 -98.11
C GLU A 473 -93.57 -16.23 -98.64
N LEU A 474 -94.17 -17.07 -97.78
CA LEU A 474 -95.33 -17.89 -98.15
C LEU A 474 -96.60 -17.06 -98.43
N TYR A 475 -96.77 -15.94 -97.73
CA TYR A 475 -97.90 -15.01 -97.96
C TYR A 475 -97.76 -14.21 -99.26
N VAL A 476 -96.54 -13.74 -99.57
CA VAL A 476 -96.25 -12.99 -100.82
C VAL A 476 -96.49 -13.86 -102.06
N LYS A 477 -96.25 -15.18 -101.97
CA LYS A 477 -96.45 -16.11 -103.08
C LYS A 477 -97.93 -16.37 -103.39
N ALA A 478 -98.79 -16.42 -102.36
CA ALA A 478 -100.24 -16.58 -102.54
C ALA A 478 -100.93 -15.33 -103.11
N GLU A 479 -100.41 -14.13 -102.84
CA GLU A 479 -100.91 -12.86 -103.41
C GLU A 479 -100.57 -12.72 -104.91
N ALA A 480 -99.44 -13.27 -105.34
CA ALA A 480 -99.00 -13.22 -106.75
C ALA A 480 -99.86 -14.12 -107.67
N ASP A 481 -100.23 -15.32 -107.21
CA ASP A 481 -101.01 -16.28 -108.01
C ASP A 481 -102.46 -15.79 -108.26
N LEU A 482 -103.06 -15.04 -107.33
CA LEU A 482 -104.41 -14.48 -107.45
C LEU A 482 -104.51 -13.27 -108.40
N ARG A 483 -103.41 -12.53 -108.63
CA ARG A 483 -103.37 -11.41 -109.58
C ARG A 483 -103.20 -11.88 -111.03
N GLN A 484 -102.63 -13.07 -111.25
CA GLN A 484 -102.37 -13.60 -112.59
C GLN A 484 -103.64 -14.18 -113.26
N ASP A 485 -104.56 -14.75 -112.49
CA ASP A 485 -105.80 -15.36 -113.02
C ASP A 485 -106.89 -14.32 -113.39
N CYS A 486 -106.82 -13.09 -112.87
CA CYS A 486 -107.79 -12.03 -113.19
C CYS A 486 -107.42 -11.19 -114.44
N ASP A 487 -106.17 -11.25 -114.90
CA ASP A 487 -105.66 -10.40 -115.99
C ASP A 487 -105.77 -11.03 -117.40
N GLU A 488 -106.17 -12.31 -117.53
CA GLU A 488 -106.22 -13.04 -118.82
C GLU A 488 -107.57 -12.98 -119.56
N VAL A 489 -108.65 -12.43 -118.98
CA VAL A 489 -110.00 -12.50 -119.60
C VAL A 489 -110.39 -11.30 -120.49
N ASP A 490 -109.78 -10.10 -120.36
CA ASP A 490 -110.37 -8.87 -120.96
C ASP A 490 -109.50 -8.09 -121.96
N ARG A 491 -108.48 -8.71 -122.60
CA ARG A 491 -107.51 -7.97 -123.44
C ARG A 491 -107.43 -8.36 -124.92
N CYS A 492 -108.57 -8.49 -125.61
CA CYS A 492 -108.62 -8.59 -127.08
C CYS A 492 -109.70 -7.78 -127.83
N THR A 493 -110.08 -6.59 -127.34
CA THR A 493 -110.71 -5.56 -128.21
C THR A 493 -110.13 -4.15 -127.96
N LEU A 494 -109.00 -3.92 -128.63
CA LEU A 494 -108.53 -2.65 -129.22
C LEU A 494 -108.96 -1.30 -128.62
N SER A 495 -107.99 -0.63 -128.00
CA SER A 495 -107.38 0.64 -128.48
C SER A 495 -108.32 1.67 -129.11
N MET A 496 -108.69 2.70 -128.34
CA MET A 496 -108.72 4.13 -128.75
C MET A 496 -108.92 5.08 -127.54
N ALA A 497 -108.35 6.28 -127.66
CA ALA A 497 -108.66 7.55 -126.97
C ALA A 497 -107.74 8.04 -125.82
N ASN A 498 -106.61 8.63 -126.25
CA ASN A 498 -106.19 10.03 -126.05
C ASN A 498 -105.82 10.59 -124.65
N ASN A 499 -104.52 10.96 -124.59
CA ASN A 499 -103.91 12.19 -124.05
C ASN A 499 -104.85 13.43 -124.03
N THR A 500 -104.75 14.42 -123.13
CA THR A 500 -103.61 15.34 -122.96
C THR A 500 -103.86 16.34 -121.80
N SER A 501 -102.77 16.94 -121.29
CA SER A 501 -102.62 18.24 -120.56
C SER A 501 -102.98 18.28 -119.06
N GLN A 502 -102.02 18.45 -118.13
CA GLN A 502 -101.22 19.62 -117.70
C GLN A 502 -101.96 20.68 -116.86
N GLY A 503 -101.52 20.88 -115.60
CA GLY A 503 -101.81 22.06 -114.76
C GLY A 503 -101.61 21.86 -113.25
N LYS A 504 -100.53 22.42 -112.67
CA LYS A 504 -100.26 22.69 -111.22
C LYS A 504 -101.03 23.96 -110.78
N PRO A 505 -101.28 24.33 -109.47
CA PRO A 505 -100.35 24.31 -108.30
C PRO A 505 -101.04 24.12 -106.90
N LEU A 506 -100.32 24.46 -105.80
CA LEU A 506 -100.73 24.73 -104.39
C LEU A 506 -100.63 23.65 -103.29
N GLU A 507 -100.34 24.18 -102.09
CA GLU A 507 -99.92 23.62 -100.80
C GLU A 507 -101.02 22.92 -99.97
N LEU A 508 -100.56 22.32 -98.85
CA LEU A 508 -101.19 21.95 -97.56
C LEU A 508 -101.04 20.44 -97.29
N SER A 509 -100.01 19.98 -96.56
CA SER A 509 -99.62 20.20 -95.15
C SER A 509 -100.19 19.14 -94.19
N ALA A 510 -99.27 18.69 -93.33
CA ALA A 510 -99.48 18.10 -92.01
C ALA A 510 -99.98 16.64 -91.95
N LEU A 511 -99.05 15.74 -91.62
CA LEU A 511 -98.85 15.19 -90.27
C LEU A 511 -97.54 14.38 -90.36
N ASP A 512 -96.39 14.72 -89.77
CA ASP A 512 -96.12 15.34 -88.44
C ASP A 512 -96.71 14.43 -87.35
N ILE A 513 -96.03 13.94 -86.30
CA ILE A 513 -95.10 14.51 -85.31
C ILE A 513 -94.51 13.27 -84.59
N GLY A 514 -93.22 13.14 -84.29
CA GLY A 514 -92.53 13.71 -83.11
C GLY A 514 -92.35 12.63 -82.02
N LYS A 515 -91.18 12.53 -81.36
CA LYS A 515 -90.79 13.30 -80.16
C LYS A 515 -91.67 12.97 -78.96
N ASP A 516 -91.25 12.94 -77.72
CA ASP A 516 -90.03 13.12 -76.93
C ASP A 516 -90.53 12.84 -75.50
N ASP A 517 -89.64 12.49 -74.58
CA ASP A 517 -89.61 12.91 -73.18
C ASP A 517 -90.81 12.78 -72.21
N GLY A 518 -90.43 12.58 -70.95
CA GLY A 518 -91.11 13.15 -69.77
C GLY A 518 -92.04 12.17 -69.07
N GLU A 519 -91.68 11.68 -67.89
CA GLU A 519 -91.84 12.36 -66.58
C GLU A 519 -93.29 12.46 -66.10
N ASP A 520 -93.45 11.91 -64.89
CA ASP A 520 -94.37 12.33 -63.83
C ASP A 520 -95.87 11.99 -63.88
N ALA A 521 -96.41 12.06 -62.65
CA ALA A 521 -97.79 11.95 -62.18
C ALA A 521 -98.23 10.49 -61.89
N GLU A 522 -98.35 10.08 -60.63
CA GLU A 522 -99.39 10.50 -59.67
C GLU A 522 -100.80 10.53 -60.29
N GLU A 523 -101.77 10.01 -59.54
CA GLU A 523 -103.18 9.79 -59.91
C GLU A 523 -103.50 8.50 -60.69
N ALA A 524 -103.24 7.35 -60.07
CA ALA A 524 -104.08 6.16 -60.24
C ALA A 524 -104.78 5.72 -58.93
N ASP A 525 -104.92 6.66 -57.98
CA ASP A 525 -105.39 6.43 -56.62
C ASP A 525 -106.93 6.51 -56.43
N THR A 526 -107.70 6.41 -57.52
CA THR A 526 -109.18 6.35 -57.43
C THR A 526 -109.81 5.24 -58.29
N ARG A 527 -109.01 4.50 -59.09
CA ARG A 527 -109.43 3.22 -59.72
C ARG A 527 -109.01 2.00 -58.91
N ALA A 528 -107.93 2.09 -58.12
CA ALA A 528 -107.48 1.02 -57.23
C ALA A 528 -108.43 0.79 -56.03
N CYS A 529 -109.05 1.84 -55.48
CA CYS A 529 -110.05 1.71 -54.41
C CYS A 529 -111.36 1.06 -54.87
N ALA A 530 -111.87 1.41 -56.05
CA ALA A 530 -113.09 0.79 -56.59
C ALA A 530 -112.90 -0.70 -56.97
N VAL A 531 -111.67 -1.09 -57.33
CA VAL A 531 -111.30 -2.50 -57.58
C VAL A 531 -111.08 -3.24 -56.26
N ASN A 532 -110.47 -2.60 -55.24
CA ASN A 532 -110.33 -3.18 -53.90
C ASN A 532 -111.69 -3.36 -53.20
N ASP A 533 -112.63 -2.42 -53.32
CA ASP A 533 -113.98 -2.54 -52.75
C ASP A 533 -114.77 -3.69 -53.41
N LEU A 534 -114.59 -3.92 -54.71
CA LEU A 534 -115.18 -5.07 -55.42
C LEU A 534 -114.52 -6.40 -55.02
N LEU A 535 -113.21 -6.40 -54.75
CA LEU A 535 -112.45 -7.56 -54.28
C LEU A 535 -112.77 -7.93 -52.81
N GLU A 536 -113.00 -6.93 -51.95
CA GLU A 536 -113.44 -7.13 -50.56
C GLU A 536 -114.88 -7.68 -50.48
N GLN A 537 -115.77 -7.19 -51.35
CA GLN A 537 -117.14 -7.71 -51.47
C GLN A 537 -117.18 -9.16 -51.97
N LEU A 538 -116.26 -9.57 -52.85
CA LEU A 538 -116.11 -10.97 -53.28
C LEU A 538 -115.52 -11.87 -52.18
N LEU A 539 -114.65 -11.34 -51.31
CA LEU A 539 -114.02 -12.08 -50.20
C LEU A 539 -114.96 -12.31 -48.99
N GLN A 540 -116.04 -11.53 -48.84
CA GLN A 540 -117.04 -11.73 -47.77
C GLN A 540 -118.04 -12.87 -48.05
N CYS A 541 -118.10 -13.42 -49.27
CA CYS A 541 -119.00 -14.52 -49.63
C CYS A 541 -118.40 -15.93 -49.41
N GLN A 542 -117.45 -16.08 -48.48
CA GLN A 542 -116.79 -17.36 -48.23
C GLN A 542 -117.65 -18.26 -47.29
N PRO A 543 -118.11 -19.44 -47.73
CA PRO A 543 -118.68 -20.41 -46.80
C PRO A 543 -117.60 -20.91 -45.85
N GLN A 544 -117.74 -20.62 -44.55
CA GLN A 544 -116.90 -21.15 -43.48
C GLN A 544 -116.83 -22.69 -43.57
N LYS A 545 -115.73 -23.22 -44.08
CA LYS A 545 -115.46 -24.66 -44.06
C LYS A 545 -115.09 -25.07 -42.64
N ARG A 546 -116.12 -25.35 -41.83
CA ARG A 546 -116.01 -26.05 -40.55
C ARG A 546 -115.35 -27.42 -40.78
N ARG A 547 -114.48 -27.77 -39.84
CA ARG A 547 -113.75 -29.04 -39.74
C ARG A 547 -114.69 -30.25 -39.78
N ARG A 548 -114.35 -31.22 -40.65
CA ARG A 548 -114.44 -32.69 -40.48
C ARG A 548 -115.73 -33.27 -39.86
N GLY A 549 -116.52 -34.00 -40.66
CA GLY A 549 -117.32 -35.16 -40.20
C GLY A 549 -118.84 -35.08 -40.45
N GLU A 550 -119.34 -36.12 -41.13
CA GLU A 550 -120.69 -36.73 -41.07
C GLU A 550 -121.88 -36.14 -41.87
N GLU A 551 -122.72 -37.10 -42.26
CA GLU A 551 -123.75 -37.14 -43.31
C GLU A 551 -125.08 -36.49 -42.88
N HIS A 552 -125.72 -35.73 -43.79
CA HIS A 552 -127.04 -36.00 -44.39
C HIS A 552 -127.67 -34.75 -45.01
N ASP A 553 -128.08 -34.95 -46.27
CA ASP A 553 -129.17 -34.41 -47.09
C ASP A 553 -129.70 -32.97 -47.00
N GLY A 554 -130.14 -32.48 -48.17
CA GLY A 554 -130.70 -31.15 -48.38
C GLY A 554 -132.00 -30.86 -47.59
N GLY A 555 -132.42 -29.60 -47.50
CA GLY A 555 -131.88 -28.46 -48.21
C GLY A 555 -132.43 -27.10 -47.80
N LEU A 556 -131.70 -26.12 -48.33
CA LEU A 556 -132.05 -24.77 -48.78
C LEU A 556 -132.58 -23.76 -47.75
N LEU A 557 -131.67 -22.89 -47.33
CA LEU A 557 -131.93 -21.48 -47.16
C LEU A 557 -130.77 -20.71 -47.84
N GLU A 558 -131.09 -20.10 -48.99
CA GLU A 558 -130.20 -19.25 -49.78
C GLU A 558 -129.83 -17.99 -48.99
N ASP A 559 -128.53 -17.74 -48.84
CA ASP A 559 -128.01 -16.60 -48.07
C ASP A 559 -127.86 -15.36 -48.97
N ALA A 560 -128.47 -14.26 -48.52
CA ALA A 560 -128.87 -13.09 -49.30
C ALA A 560 -127.71 -12.26 -49.90
N ALA A 561 -126.46 -12.57 -49.56
CA ALA A 561 -125.27 -11.91 -50.14
C ALA A 561 -124.98 -12.38 -51.58
N SER A 562 -125.32 -13.62 -51.93
CA SER A 562 -125.06 -14.18 -53.27
C SER A 562 -126.03 -13.62 -54.33
N THR A 563 -127.27 -13.31 -53.95
CA THR A 563 -128.29 -12.71 -54.83
C THR A 563 -128.07 -11.22 -55.07
N ALA A 564 -127.48 -10.49 -54.12
CA ALA A 564 -127.11 -9.08 -54.27
C ALA A 564 -125.93 -8.85 -55.24
N LEU A 565 -124.97 -9.79 -55.31
CA LEU A 565 -123.83 -9.71 -56.24
C LEU A 565 -124.16 -10.15 -57.67
N VAL A 566 -125.04 -11.14 -57.85
CA VAL A 566 -125.54 -11.53 -59.19
C VAL A 566 -126.33 -10.38 -59.83
N THR A 567 -127.08 -9.62 -59.03
CA THR A 567 -127.85 -8.46 -59.51
C THR A 567 -127.00 -7.21 -59.77
N SER A 568 -125.84 -7.03 -59.10
CA SER A 568 -124.95 -5.88 -59.35
C SER A 568 -123.91 -6.11 -60.45
N THR A 569 -123.51 -7.36 -60.72
CA THR A 569 -122.43 -7.69 -61.69
C THR A 569 -122.90 -8.43 -62.94
N GLY A 570 -124.14 -8.95 -62.98
CA GLY A 570 -124.73 -9.60 -64.16
C GLY A 570 -124.08 -10.93 -64.59
N LEU A 571 -123.18 -11.49 -63.76
CA LEU A 571 -122.43 -12.72 -64.03
C LEU A 571 -123.11 -13.94 -63.40
N GLU A 572 -123.10 -15.09 -64.10
CA GLU A 572 -123.64 -16.36 -63.61
C GLU A 572 -122.95 -16.84 -62.31
N ALA A 573 -123.73 -17.44 -61.40
CA ALA A 573 -123.29 -17.82 -60.05
C ALA A 573 -122.07 -18.76 -60.02
N ASP A 574 -121.89 -19.60 -61.04
CA ASP A 574 -120.74 -20.52 -61.11
C ASP A 574 -119.43 -19.83 -61.55
N LEU A 575 -119.50 -18.76 -62.34
CA LEU A 575 -118.35 -17.93 -62.70
C LEU A 575 -117.87 -17.09 -61.52
N LEU A 576 -118.80 -16.55 -60.72
CA LEU A 576 -118.50 -15.84 -59.48
C LEU A 576 -117.81 -16.75 -58.44
N ARG A 577 -118.21 -18.03 -58.38
CA ARG A 577 -117.59 -19.03 -57.48
C ARG A 577 -116.16 -19.40 -57.90
N ARG A 578 -115.86 -19.45 -59.20
CA ARG A 578 -114.49 -19.69 -59.72
C ARG A 578 -113.58 -18.48 -59.56
N ALA A 579 -114.12 -17.27 -59.71
CA ALA A 579 -113.38 -16.04 -59.46
C ALA A 579 -112.97 -15.91 -57.99
N THR A 580 -113.86 -16.23 -57.05
CA THR A 580 -113.56 -16.25 -55.61
C THR A 580 -112.51 -17.29 -55.22
N SER A 581 -112.57 -18.51 -55.78
CA SER A 581 -111.55 -19.53 -55.51
C SER A 581 -110.16 -19.18 -56.07
N SER A 582 -110.10 -18.50 -57.22
CA SER A 582 -108.83 -18.08 -57.84
C SER A 582 -108.20 -16.91 -57.10
N LEU A 583 -109.02 -15.99 -56.58
CA LEU A 583 -108.56 -14.86 -55.78
C LEU A 583 -107.99 -15.27 -54.41
N ALA A 584 -108.59 -16.28 -53.78
CA ALA A 584 -108.09 -16.85 -52.53
C ALA A 584 -106.73 -17.55 -52.70
N GLY A 585 -106.48 -18.18 -53.85
CA GLY A 585 -105.18 -18.79 -54.18
C GLY A 585 -104.07 -17.74 -54.36
N LEU A 586 -104.35 -16.69 -55.12
CA LEU A 586 -103.41 -15.58 -55.34
C LEU A 586 -103.06 -14.83 -54.04
N ARG A 587 -104.02 -14.66 -53.12
CA ARG A 587 -103.74 -14.03 -51.81
C ARG A 587 -102.83 -14.88 -50.93
N GLN A 588 -102.98 -16.20 -50.97
CA GLN A 588 -102.15 -17.11 -50.18
C GLN A 588 -100.70 -17.18 -50.69
N GLU A 589 -100.50 -17.05 -52.01
CA GLU A 589 -99.17 -16.91 -52.62
C GLU A 589 -98.52 -15.56 -52.29
N VAL A 590 -99.28 -14.46 -52.37
CA VAL A 590 -98.79 -13.12 -52.00
C VAL A 590 -98.42 -13.04 -50.52
N ASP A 591 -99.23 -13.62 -49.63
CA ASP A 591 -98.92 -13.66 -48.19
C ASP A 591 -97.68 -14.53 -47.89
N HIS A 592 -97.43 -15.58 -48.68
CA HIS A 592 -96.22 -16.41 -48.55
C HIS A 592 -94.95 -15.65 -48.99
N GLU A 593 -95.01 -14.94 -50.12
CA GLU A 593 -93.91 -14.13 -50.62
C GLU A 593 -93.62 -12.92 -49.72
N LEU A 594 -94.65 -12.27 -49.17
CA LEU A 594 -94.48 -11.18 -48.21
C LEU A 594 -93.77 -11.67 -46.93
N ALA A 595 -94.10 -12.87 -46.46
CA ALA A 595 -93.44 -13.49 -45.31
C ALA A 595 -92.01 -13.97 -45.61
N ALA A 596 -91.67 -14.24 -46.87
CA ALA A 596 -90.30 -14.52 -47.30
C ALA A 596 -89.46 -13.22 -47.36
N HIS A 597 -90.03 -12.16 -47.93
CA HIS A 597 -89.38 -10.85 -48.00
C HIS A 597 -89.12 -10.24 -46.61
N LEU A 598 -90.06 -10.37 -45.67
CA LEU A 598 -89.86 -9.90 -44.29
C LEU A 598 -88.76 -10.67 -43.55
N ARG A 599 -88.58 -11.98 -43.82
CA ARG A 599 -87.47 -12.76 -43.27
C ARG A 599 -86.13 -12.34 -43.84
N TRP A 600 -86.04 -12.18 -45.16
CA TRP A 600 -84.82 -11.69 -45.81
C TRP A 600 -84.40 -10.31 -45.27
N LYS A 601 -85.36 -9.40 -45.08
CA LYS A 601 -85.09 -8.07 -44.53
C LYS A 601 -84.51 -8.14 -43.11
N GLN A 602 -85.03 -9.04 -42.27
CA GLN A 602 -84.59 -9.19 -40.89
C GLN A 602 -83.19 -9.82 -40.79
N GLU A 603 -82.89 -10.81 -41.65
CA GLU A 603 -81.55 -11.40 -41.77
C GLU A 603 -80.50 -10.38 -42.27
N ALA A 604 -80.87 -9.50 -43.21
CA ALA A 604 -79.99 -8.44 -43.71
C ALA A 604 -79.74 -7.34 -42.64
N GLU A 605 -80.74 -7.01 -41.82
CA GLU A 605 -80.57 -6.08 -40.70
C GLU A 605 -79.66 -6.67 -39.59
N ASP A 606 -79.75 -7.98 -39.33
CA ASP A 606 -78.88 -8.68 -38.39
C ASP A 606 -77.42 -8.79 -38.90
N GLU A 607 -77.21 -9.04 -40.20
CA GLU A 607 -75.86 -9.02 -40.82
C GLU A 607 -75.22 -7.62 -40.77
N LEU A 608 -76.00 -6.56 -41.00
CA LEU A 608 -75.52 -5.18 -40.89
C LEU A 608 -75.15 -4.79 -39.46
N LEU A 609 -75.88 -5.30 -38.46
CA LEU A 609 -75.55 -5.10 -37.03
C LEU A 609 -74.28 -5.85 -36.61
N MET A 610 -74.05 -7.05 -37.15
CA MET A 610 -72.81 -7.82 -36.93
C MET A 610 -71.60 -7.14 -37.57
N LEU A 611 -71.73 -6.61 -38.80
CA LEU A 611 -70.67 -5.87 -39.48
C LEU A 611 -70.36 -4.50 -38.85
N ALA A 612 -71.29 -3.92 -38.08
CA ALA A 612 -71.08 -2.67 -37.34
C ALA A 612 -70.41 -2.88 -35.96
N ALA A 613 -70.27 -4.13 -35.51
CA ALA A 613 -69.64 -4.51 -34.24
C ALA A 613 -68.20 -5.06 -34.40
N GLU A 614 -67.74 -5.26 -35.64
CA GLU A 614 -66.33 -5.47 -36.03
C GLU A 614 -65.65 -4.14 -36.37
#